data_AF-A0A7K9BU92-F1
#
_entry.id   AF-A0A7K9BU92-F1
#
_cell.length_a   1.000
_cell.length_b   1.000
_cell.length_c   1.000
_cell.angle_alpha   90.00
_cell.angle_beta   90.00
_cell.angle_gamma   90.00
#
_symmetry.space_group_name_H-M   'P 1'
#
loop_
_entity.id
_entity.type
_entity.pdbx_description
1 polymer ?
#
loop_
_entity_poly.entity_id
_entity_poly.type
_entity_poly.pdbx_seq_one_letter_code
_entity_poly.pdbx_strand_id
1 'polypeptide(L)' 'SVQVNRVLTYYDLDKDLMNYAAFQTLDGEVDLKLLTKVLAPEHELQEDDVSWHWDHLFTEVSSELVTDWDLGHSEKED' A
#
# COMPACT_ATOMS: atom_id res chain seq x y z
N SER A 1 -31.84 2.02 -21.82
CA SER A 1 -31.70 1.53 -20.44
C SER A 1 -30.32 1.91 -19.96
N VAL A 2 -30.23 2.70 -18.89
CA VAL A 2 -28.93 3.07 -18.31
C VAL A 2 -28.37 1.80 -17.68
N GLN A 3 -27.26 1.29 -18.21
CA GLN A 3 -26.54 0.18 -17.60
C GLN A 3 -26.03 0.65 -16.25
N VAL A 4 -26.74 0.24 -15.21
CA VAL A 4 -26.38 0.48 -13.82
C VAL A 4 -25.07 -0.26 -13.60
N ASN A 5 -23.98 0.50 -13.53
CA ASN A 5 -22.67 0.04 -13.12
C ASN A 5 -22.85 -0.60 -11.74
N ARG A 6 -22.83 -1.93 -11.69
CA ARG A 6 -23.18 -2.72 -10.51
C ARG A 6 -22.09 -2.44 -9.49
N VAL A 7 -22.40 -1.60 -8.51
CA VAL A 7 -21.55 -1.33 -7.36
C VAL A 7 -21.08 -2.68 -6.81
N LEU A 8 -19.79 -2.99 -7.00
CA LEU A 8 -19.16 -4.19 -6.48
C LEU A 8 -19.24 -4.11 -4.96
N THR A 9 -19.70 -5.18 -4.32
CA THR A 9 -19.70 -5.24 -2.86
C THR A 9 -18.26 -5.45 -2.39
N TYR A 10 -17.92 -4.99 -1.18
CA TYR A 10 -16.58 -5.22 -0.59
C TYR A 10 -16.14 -6.69 -0.67
N TYR A 11 -17.09 -7.61 -0.55
CA TYR A 11 -16.87 -9.04 -0.66
C TYR A 11 -16.48 -9.49 -2.07
N ASP A 12 -17.07 -8.91 -3.11
CA ASP A 12 -16.72 -9.23 -4.50
C ASP A 12 -15.32 -8.69 -4.83
N LEU A 13 -14.99 -7.49 -4.33
CA LEU A 13 -13.68 -6.89 -4.48
C LEU A 13 -12.59 -7.69 -3.74
N ASP A 14 -12.88 -8.16 -2.52
CA ASP A 14 -12.01 -9.03 -1.73
C ASP A 14 -11.76 -10.38 -2.43
N LYS A 15 -12.80 -10.96 -3.00
CA LYS A 15 -12.69 -12.23 -3.74
C LYS A 15 -11.88 -12.08 -5.04
N ASP A 16 -11.99 -10.94 -5.71
CA ASP A 16 -11.16 -10.61 -6.88
C ASP A 16 -9.72 -10.27 -6.46
N LEU A 17 -9.52 -9.68 -5.27
CA LEU A 17 -8.22 -9.43 -4.62
C LEU A 17 -7.45 -10.74 -4.38
N MET A 18 -8.13 -11.75 -3.83
CA MET A 18 -7.57 -13.07 -3.55
C MET A 18 -7.12 -13.83 -4.80
N ASN A 19 -7.72 -13.53 -5.95
CA ASN A 19 -7.28 -14.06 -7.23
C ASN A 19 -6.25 -13.11 -7.85
N TYR A 20 -5.00 -13.19 -7.38
CA TYR A 20 -3.80 -12.47 -7.87
C TYR A 20 -3.69 -12.27 -9.41
N ALA A 21 -4.42 -13.05 -10.21
CA ALA A 21 -4.57 -12.88 -11.65
C ALA A 21 -5.27 -11.58 -12.08
N ALA A 22 -6.21 -11.06 -11.29
CA ALA A 22 -6.94 -9.82 -11.61
C ALA A 22 -6.04 -8.58 -11.61
N PHE A 23 -4.91 -8.61 -10.89
CA PHE A 23 -3.95 -7.52 -10.77
C PHE A 23 -2.79 -7.61 -11.76
N GLN A 24 -2.81 -8.53 -12.73
CA GLN A 24 -1.75 -8.63 -13.71
C GLN A 24 -1.94 -7.66 -14.88
N THR A 25 -3.13 -7.08 -15.05
CA THR A 25 -3.39 -6.13 -16.13
C THR A 25 -4.44 -5.09 -15.74
N LEU A 26 -4.07 -3.80 -15.71
CA LEU A 26 -5.00 -2.68 -15.54
C LEU A 26 -5.42 -2.14 -16.92
N ASP A 27 -6.73 -1.94 -17.12
CA ASP A 27 -7.36 -1.48 -18.37
C ASP A 27 -7.03 -2.30 -19.64
N GLY A 28 -6.53 -3.53 -19.47
CA GLY A 28 -6.16 -4.41 -20.59
C GLY A 28 -4.84 -4.06 -21.28
N GLU A 29 -4.18 -2.97 -20.88
CA GLU A 29 -2.96 -2.44 -21.53
C GLU A 29 -1.76 -2.34 -20.59
N VAL A 30 -1.99 -2.20 -19.28
CA VAL A 30 -0.91 -1.99 -18.31
C VAL A 30 -0.57 -3.32 -17.63
N ASP A 31 0.56 -3.93 -17.98
CA ASP A 31 1.05 -5.15 -17.32
C ASP A 31 1.59 -4.82 -15.92
N LEU A 32 0.91 -5.35 -14.91
CA LEU A 32 1.21 -5.16 -13.49
C LEU A 32 1.98 -6.35 -12.89
N LYS A 33 2.32 -7.39 -13.68
CA LYS A 33 3.03 -8.60 -13.21
C LYS A 33 4.36 -8.32 -12.52
N LEU A 34 5.04 -7.25 -12.90
CA LEU A 34 6.30 -6.88 -12.25
C LEU A 34 6.04 -6.30 -10.85
N LEU A 35 5.01 -5.47 -10.73
CA LEU A 35 4.59 -4.87 -9.47
C LEU A 35 4.06 -5.94 -8.51
N THR A 36 3.26 -6.90 -9.00
CA THR A 36 2.71 -7.98 -8.17
C THR A 36 3.76 -8.92 -7.59
N LYS A 37 4.97 -8.99 -8.18
CA LYS A 37 6.08 -9.81 -7.65
C LYS A 37 6.76 -9.21 -6.42
N VAL A 38 6.58 -7.92 -6.19
CA VAL A 38 7.22 -7.18 -5.09
C VAL A 38 6.20 -6.71 -4.05
N LEU A 39 4.95 -7.18 -4.13
CA LEU A 39 3.95 -6.90 -3.11
C LEU A 39 4.27 -7.70 -1.85
N ALA A 40 4.19 -7.02 -0.70
CA ALA A 40 4.21 -7.69 0.59
C ALA A 40 2.98 -8.61 0.72
N PRO A 41 3.11 -9.77 1.38
CA PRO A 41 1.98 -10.60 1.75
C PRO A 41 0.91 -9.81 2.52
N GLU A 42 -0.36 -10.15 2.32
CA GLU A 42 -1.49 -9.44 2.96
C GLU A 42 -1.38 -9.43 4.49
N HIS A 43 -0.98 -10.54 5.09
CA HIS A 43 -0.83 -10.65 6.54
C HIS A 43 0.28 -9.73 7.11
N GLU A 44 1.23 -9.29 6.29
CA GLU A 44 2.24 -8.28 6.67
C GLU A 44 1.70 -6.85 6.58
N LEU A 45 0.59 -6.65 5.86
CA LEU A 45 -0.08 -5.35 5.69
C LEU A 45 -1.31 -5.20 6.60
N GLN A 46 -1.70 -6.26 7.31
CA GLN A 46 -2.84 -6.23 8.22
C GLN A 46 -2.46 -5.50 9.51
N GLU A 47 -2.88 -4.25 9.62
CA GLU A 47 -2.75 -3.46 10.85
C GLU A 47 -3.95 -3.65 11.78
N ASP A 48 -3.73 -3.51 13.08
CA ASP A 48 -4.81 -3.55 14.06
C ASP A 48 -5.73 -2.33 13.90
N ASP A 49 -7.04 -2.53 13.99
CA ASP A 49 -8.03 -1.44 13.99
C ASP A 49 -8.02 -0.71 15.34
N VAL A 50 -7.03 0.18 15.50
CA VAL A 50 -6.80 0.97 16.70
C VAL A 50 -6.95 2.47 16.41
N SER A 51 -7.39 3.22 17.42
CA SER A 51 -7.46 4.67 17.31
C SER A 51 -6.07 5.27 17.15
N TRP A 52 -5.89 6.07 16.10
CA TRP A 52 -4.62 6.76 15.85
C TRP A 52 -4.37 7.85 16.89
N HIS A 53 -3.16 7.83 17.46
CA HIS A 53 -2.69 8.88 18.35
C HIS A 53 -1.74 9.79 17.55
N TRP A 54 -2.30 10.85 16.96
CA TRP A 54 -1.57 11.73 16.05
C TRP A 54 -0.27 12.31 16.64
N ASP A 55 -0.25 12.65 17.93
CA ASP A 55 0.95 13.17 18.59
C ASP A 55 2.10 12.14 18.62
N HIS A 56 1.76 10.87 18.86
CA HIS A 56 2.71 9.77 18.86
C HIS A 56 3.22 9.48 17.45
N LEU A 57 2.30 9.30 16.50
CA LEU A 57 2.63 9.04 15.09
C LEU A 57 3.51 10.15 14.51
N PHE A 58 3.16 11.42 14.77
CA PHE A 58 3.94 12.56 14.30
C PHE A 58 5.36 12.56 14.88
N THR A 59 5.49 12.30 16.18
CA THR A 59 6.80 12.29 16.85
C THR A 59 7.69 11.17 16.32
N GLU A 60 7.13 9.97 16.13
CA GLU A 60 7.83 8.80 15.61
C GLU A 60 8.34 9.05 14.19
N VAL A 61 7.45 9.41 13.27
CA VAL A 61 7.79 9.67 11.86
C VAL A 61 8.76 10.83 11.72
N SER A 62 8.56 11.92 12.47
CA SER A 62 9.47 13.08 12.41
C SER A 62 10.86 12.73 12.93
N SER A 63 10.96 11.86 13.94
CA SER A 63 12.25 11.45 14.51
C SER A 63 13.00 10.49 13.59
N GLU A 64 12.30 9.56 12.95
CA GLU A 64 12.87 8.69 11.91
C GLU A 64 13.41 9.52 10.75
N LEU A 65 12.61 10.45 10.22
CA LEU A 65 13.02 11.33 9.11
C LEU A 65 14.24 12.19 9.44
N VAL A 66 14.30 12.75 10.66
CA VAL A 66 15.47 13.52 11.11
C VAL A 66 16.71 12.64 11.19
N THR A 67 16.57 11.43 11.74
CA THR A 67 17.68 10.47 11.86
C THR A 67 18.22 10.07 10.49
N ASP A 68 17.33 9.72 9.55
CA ASP A 68 17.70 9.36 8.17
C ASP A 68 18.39 10.51 7.44
N TRP A 69 17.90 11.74 7.65
CA TRP A 69 18.50 12.93 7.08
C TRP A 69 19.92 13.16 7.63
N ASP A 70 20.10 13.06 8.95
CA ASP A 70 21.40 13.23 9.60
C ASP A 70 22.40 12.15 9.17
N LEU A 71 21.97 10.89 9.05
CA LEU A 71 22.78 9.79 8.52
C LEU A 71 23.23 10.08 7.08
N GLY A 72 22.27 10.47 6.22
CA GLY A 72 22.54 10.77 4.81
C GLY A 72 23.38 12.03 4.59
N HIS A 73 23.58 12.88 5.60
CA HIS A 73 24.57 13.97 5.58
C HIS A 73 25.94 13.49 6.03
N SER A 74 26.00 12.67 7.09
CA SER A 74 27.25 12.07 7.55
C SER A 74 27.92 11.21 6.49
N GLU A 75 27.16 10.46 5.68
CA GLU A 75 27.69 9.64 4.58
C GLU A 75 28.22 10.44 3.38
N LYS A 76 27.89 11.74 3.27
CA LYS A 76 28.38 12.62 2.18
C LYS A 76 29.62 13.43 2.56
N GLU A 77 29.96 13.50 3.84
CA GLU A 77 31.10 14.26 4.37
C GLU A 77 32.38 13.42 4.55
N ASP A 78 32.32 12.11 4.35
CA ASP A 78 33.47 11.17 4.25
C ASP A 78 33.83 10.82 2.79
#